data_AF-A0A3M7GC50-F1
#
_entry.id   AF-A0A3M7GC50-F1
#
_cell.length_a   1.000
_cell.length_b   1.000
_cell.length_c   1.000
_cell.angle_alpha   90.00
_cell.angle_beta   90.00
_cell.angle_gamma   90.00
#
_symmetry.space_group_name_H-M   'P 1'
#
loop_
_entity.id
_entity.type
_entity.pdbx_description
1 polymer ?
#
loop_
_entity_poly.entity_id
_entity_poly.type
_entity_poly.pdbx_seq_one_letter_code
_entity_poly.pdbx_strand_id
1 'polypeptide(L)'
;MAARLFLNYKNIPYQTHWVDHVTLKPTLSSLGYPPNDEGQYTVPTVRLPDGSWIMDSLVIARKLNDIHPEPKLIIDETSLADMQKGLGMTARPLFPVIMPRIATIVTQESEAHFREIRAKDFGMPLEEFERTKGGEKAWTDAEPGFRFLAELYGKEDDGPFLMGSQPSFGDFVIVAFIECVMRVGEDMGKKWLSMDERLARVHEACKPWMEKDF
;
A
#
# COMPACT_ATOMS: atom_id res chain seq x y z
N MET A 1 4.10 -2.28 2.34
CA MET A 1 5.21 -1.51 1.73
C MET A 1 5.35 -0.10 2.33
N ALA A 2 4.27 0.65 2.61
CA ALA A 2 4.37 2.03 3.12
C ALA A 2 5.22 2.18 4.40
N ALA A 3 5.04 1.31 5.39
CA ALA A 3 5.88 1.31 6.60
C ALA A 3 7.37 1.02 6.30
N ARG A 4 7.66 0.19 5.29
CA ARG A 4 9.04 -0.10 4.86
C ARG A 4 9.68 1.13 4.23
N LEU A 5 8.98 1.79 3.30
CA LEU A 5 9.41 3.05 2.70
C LEU A 5 9.69 4.10 3.80
N PHE A 6 8.81 4.21 4.79
CA PHE A 6 9.00 5.10 5.93
C PHE A 6 10.28 4.78 6.72
N LEU A 7 10.48 3.52 7.11
CA LEU A 7 11.67 3.07 7.83
C LEU A 7 12.95 3.36 7.02
N ASN A 8 12.92 3.11 5.71
CA ASN A 8 14.02 3.36 4.79
C ASN A 8 14.35 4.85 4.64
N TYR A 9 13.32 5.71 4.56
CA TYR A 9 13.47 7.17 4.55
C TYR A 9 14.13 7.68 5.83
N LYS A 10 13.66 7.17 6.98
CA LYS A 10 14.22 7.49 8.29
C LYS A 10 15.59 6.85 8.55
N ASN A 11 16.04 5.96 7.68
CA ASN A 11 17.23 5.13 7.88
C ASN A 11 17.20 4.36 9.22
N ILE A 12 16.02 3.91 9.63
CA ILE A 12 15.83 3.10 10.84
C ILE A 12 16.15 1.64 10.47
N PRO A 13 17.09 0.99 11.18
CA PRO A 13 17.32 -0.45 11.01
C PRO A 13 16.10 -1.25 11.47
N TYR A 14 15.71 -2.26 10.69
CA TYR A 14 14.64 -3.18 11.05
C TYR A 14 14.99 -4.59 10.57
N GLN A 15 14.26 -5.57 11.09
CA GLN A 15 14.30 -6.94 10.61
C GLN A 15 12.92 -7.31 10.09
N THR A 16 12.86 -7.88 8.89
CA THR A 16 11.61 -8.37 8.33
C THR A 16 11.27 -9.75 8.88
N HIS A 17 10.15 -9.87 9.58
CA HIS A 17 9.55 -11.16 9.93
C HIS A 17 8.41 -11.47 8.95
N TRP A 18 8.60 -12.50 8.14
CA TRP A 18 7.59 -12.96 7.20
C TRP A 18 6.52 -13.77 7.93
N VAL A 19 5.27 -13.43 7.67
CA VAL A 19 4.12 -14.12 8.24
C VAL A 19 3.10 -14.34 7.13
N ASP A 20 2.44 -15.48 7.20
CA ASP A 20 1.47 -15.91 6.20
C ASP A 20 0.06 -15.41 6.55
N HIS A 21 -0.85 -15.26 5.58
CA HIS A 21 -2.22 -14.80 5.86
C HIS A 21 -2.92 -15.67 6.90
N VAL A 22 -2.74 -17.00 6.86
CA VAL A 22 -3.38 -17.90 7.84
C VAL A 22 -2.69 -17.89 9.20
N THR A 23 -1.41 -17.51 9.27
CA THR A 23 -0.64 -17.51 10.52
C THR A 23 -0.55 -16.14 11.18
N LEU A 24 -0.92 -15.06 10.50
CA LEU A 24 -0.85 -13.68 11.02
C LEU A 24 -1.57 -13.52 12.36
N LYS A 25 -2.87 -13.85 12.38
CA LYS A 25 -3.69 -13.76 13.60
C LYS A 25 -3.16 -14.67 14.72
N PRO A 26 -2.92 -15.98 14.50
CA PRO A 26 -2.32 -16.83 15.51
C PRO A 26 -1.00 -16.28 16.07
N THR A 27 -0.10 -15.82 15.20
CA THR A 27 1.20 -15.26 15.59
C THR A 27 1.03 -14.04 16.50
N LEU A 28 0.32 -13.01 16.05
CA LEU A 28 0.15 -11.77 16.83
C LEU A 28 -0.62 -12.01 18.14
N SER A 29 -1.65 -12.85 18.11
CA SER A 29 -2.41 -13.21 19.31
C SER A 29 -1.59 -13.99 20.34
N SER A 30 -0.73 -14.92 19.90
CA SER A 30 0.16 -15.69 20.79
C SER A 30 1.20 -14.82 21.51
N LEU A 31 1.53 -13.67 20.92
CA LEU A 31 2.43 -12.66 21.48
C LEU A 31 1.71 -11.68 22.43
N GLY A 32 0.41 -11.89 22.68
CA GLY A 32 -0.41 -11.07 23.56
C GLY A 32 -0.79 -9.71 22.99
N TYR A 33 -0.63 -9.50 21.68
CA TYR A 33 -0.99 -8.24 21.03
C TYR A 33 -2.49 -8.23 20.69
N PRO A 34 -3.25 -7.17 21.04
CA PRO A 34 -4.66 -7.09 20.68
C PRO A 34 -4.86 -6.82 19.18
N PRO A 35 -6.06 -7.12 18.63
CA PRO A 35 -6.44 -6.64 17.31
C PRO A 35 -6.57 -5.11 17.27
N ASN A 36 -6.73 -4.54 16.08
CA ASN A 36 -7.04 -3.14 15.88
C ASN A 36 -8.46 -2.82 16.39
N ASP A 37 -8.85 -1.54 16.34
CA ASP A 37 -10.17 -1.07 16.79
C ASP A 37 -11.34 -1.75 16.03
N GLU A 38 -11.07 -2.33 14.85
CA GLU A 38 -12.04 -3.10 14.05
C GLU A 38 -12.06 -4.61 14.38
N GLY A 39 -11.28 -5.04 15.37
CA GLY A 39 -11.18 -6.45 15.77
C GLY A 39 -10.34 -7.32 14.82
N GLN A 40 -9.51 -6.71 13.98
CA GLN A 40 -8.68 -7.39 12.99
C GLN A 40 -7.18 -7.38 13.33
N TYR A 41 -6.46 -8.40 12.88
CA TYR A 41 -5.01 -8.45 12.88
C TYR A 41 -4.52 -8.19 11.47
N THR A 42 -3.71 -7.15 11.28
CA THR A 42 -3.28 -6.69 9.96
C THR A 42 -1.78 -6.41 9.92
N VAL A 43 -1.26 -6.32 8.69
CA VAL A 43 0.08 -5.82 8.41
C VAL A 43 -0.03 -4.43 7.77
N PRO A 44 0.96 -3.53 7.98
CA PRO A 44 2.15 -3.74 8.80
C PRO A 44 1.87 -3.70 10.30
N THR A 45 2.63 -4.51 11.04
CA THR A 45 2.76 -4.47 12.49
C THR A 45 4.26 -4.46 12.82
N VAL A 46 4.70 -3.59 13.72
CA VAL A 46 6.09 -3.45 14.15
C VAL A 46 6.23 -3.66 15.65
N ARG A 47 7.35 -4.24 16.07
CA ARG A 47 7.76 -4.30 17.47
C ARG A 47 8.87 -3.28 17.70
N LEU A 48 8.70 -2.41 18.70
CA LEU A 48 9.70 -1.43 19.10
C LEU A 48 10.75 -2.05 20.05
N PRO A 49 11.92 -1.42 20.22
CA PRO A 49 12.96 -1.90 21.13
C PRO A 49 12.54 -2.02 22.60
N ASP A 50 11.56 -1.23 23.04
CA ASP A 50 10.97 -1.31 24.38
C ASP A 50 10.00 -2.49 24.55
N GLY A 51 9.79 -3.27 23.49
CA GLY A 51 8.92 -4.43 23.46
C GLY A 51 7.46 -4.13 23.09
N SER A 52 7.09 -2.86 22.94
CA SER A 52 5.75 -2.45 22.52
C SER A 52 5.48 -2.79 21.05
N TRP A 53 4.20 -2.97 20.71
CA TRP A 53 3.75 -3.34 19.37
C TRP A 53 2.82 -2.28 18.81
N ILE A 54 2.97 -1.98 17.52
CA ILE A 54 2.18 -0.97 16.82
C ILE A 54 1.75 -1.55 15.49
N MET A 55 0.45 -1.46 15.22
CA MET A 55 -0.20 -1.83 13.97
C MET A 55 -0.79 -0.58 13.33
N ASP A 56 -1.09 -0.67 12.04
CA ASP A 56 -1.49 0.43 11.15
C ASP A 56 -0.31 1.29 10.69
N SER A 57 -0.13 1.40 9.37
CA SER A 57 1.02 2.10 8.79
C SER A 57 1.10 3.58 9.15
N LEU A 58 -0.04 4.27 9.33
CA LEU A 58 -0.07 5.68 9.68
C LEU A 58 0.23 5.87 11.18
N VAL A 59 -0.32 5.01 12.04
CA VAL A 59 -0.02 5.01 13.48
C VAL A 59 1.47 4.73 13.72
N ILE A 60 2.03 3.75 13.01
CA ILE A 60 3.47 3.46 13.01
C ILE A 60 4.27 4.70 12.58
N ALA A 61 3.92 5.31 11.45
CA ALA A 61 4.63 6.48 10.93
C ALA A 61 4.61 7.66 11.91
N ARG A 62 3.45 7.95 12.55
CA ARG A 62 3.35 9.00 13.57
C ARG A 62 4.22 8.70 14.77
N LYS A 63 4.11 7.49 15.34
CA LYS A 63 4.88 7.12 16.54
C LYS A 63 6.39 7.14 16.27
N LEU A 64 6.83 6.68 15.10
CA LEU A 64 8.24 6.72 14.73
C LEU A 64 8.72 8.14 14.38
N ASN A 65 7.85 9.02 13.85
CA ASN A 65 8.16 10.44 13.74
C ASN A 65 8.41 11.07 15.12
N ASP A 66 7.68 10.66 16.16
CA ASP A 66 7.88 11.16 17.52
C ASP A 66 9.17 10.63 18.17
N ILE A 67 9.48 9.35 18.00
CA ILE A 67 10.67 8.70 18.58
C ILE A 67 11.94 9.08 17.80
N HIS A 68 11.84 9.25 16.49
CA HIS A 68 12.93 9.61 15.59
C HIS A 68 12.56 10.89 14.82
N PRO A 69 12.77 12.08 15.41
CA PRO A 69 12.33 13.34 14.82
C PRO A 69 12.91 13.62 13.43
N GLU A 70 14.18 13.24 13.20
CA GLU A 70 14.88 13.53 11.95
C GLU A 70 15.32 12.25 11.19
N PRO A 71 15.24 12.25 9.83
CA PRO A 71 14.60 13.26 8.99
C PRO A 71 13.07 13.20 9.18
N LYS A 72 12.39 14.32 9.42
CA LYS A 72 10.92 14.30 9.57
C LYS A 72 10.25 13.96 8.23
N LEU A 73 9.28 13.05 8.23
CA LEU A 73 8.40 12.85 7.07
C LEU A 73 7.10 13.63 7.29
N ILE A 74 6.68 14.40 6.28
CA ILE A 74 5.45 15.20 6.36
C ILE A 74 4.24 14.25 6.42
N ILE A 75 3.33 14.52 7.35
CA ILE A 75 2.01 13.89 7.41
C ILE A 75 1.01 15.04 7.39
N ASP A 76 0.58 15.44 6.20
CA ASP A 76 -0.48 16.43 6.01
C ASP A 76 -1.82 15.72 5.87
N GLU A 77 -2.76 16.00 6.77
CA GLU A 77 -4.04 15.27 6.84
C GLU A 77 -4.90 15.50 5.59
N THR A 78 -4.87 16.72 5.03
CA THR A 78 -5.69 17.08 3.88
C THR A 78 -5.19 16.39 2.63
N SER A 79 -3.90 16.54 2.31
CA SER A 79 -3.27 15.86 1.17
C SER A 79 -3.32 14.33 1.30
N LEU A 80 -3.18 13.79 2.52
CA LEU A 80 -3.32 12.35 2.75
C LEU A 80 -4.74 11.86 2.47
N ALA A 81 -5.77 12.58 2.94
CA ALA A 81 -7.17 12.23 2.70
C ALA A 81 -7.53 12.29 1.21
N ASP A 82 -7.10 13.34 0.50
CA ASP A 82 -7.31 13.46 -0.93
C ASP A 82 -6.58 12.35 -1.70
N MET A 83 -5.32 12.06 -1.37
CA MET A 83 -4.60 10.94 -1.98
C MET A 83 -5.32 9.61 -1.74
N GLN A 84 -5.77 9.32 -0.51
CA GLN A 84 -6.51 8.09 -0.19
C GLN A 84 -7.83 7.98 -0.97
N LYS A 85 -8.54 9.10 -1.14
CA LYS A 85 -9.75 9.17 -1.97
C LYS A 85 -9.43 8.81 -3.42
N GLY A 86 -8.41 9.45 -4.01
CA GLY A 86 -7.97 9.16 -5.37
C GLY A 86 -7.56 7.70 -5.55
N LEU A 87 -6.77 7.18 -4.60
CA LEU A 87 -6.36 5.78 -4.58
C LEU A 87 -7.56 4.83 -4.48
N GLY A 88 -8.59 5.18 -3.69
CA GLY A 88 -9.83 4.41 -3.62
C GLY A 88 -10.61 4.42 -4.95
N MET A 89 -10.65 5.54 -5.65
CA MET A 89 -11.26 5.67 -6.97
C MET A 89 -10.52 4.88 -8.06
N THR A 90 -9.21 4.67 -7.91
CA THR A 90 -8.40 3.84 -8.83
C THR A 90 -8.41 2.36 -8.46
N ALA A 91 -8.15 2.03 -7.19
CA ALA A 91 -7.93 0.65 -6.75
C ALA A 91 -9.22 -0.17 -6.76
N ARG A 92 -10.35 0.40 -6.34
CA ARG A 92 -11.62 -0.35 -6.27
C ARG A 92 -12.09 -0.88 -7.63
N PRO A 93 -12.10 -0.07 -8.72
CA PRO A 93 -12.40 -0.60 -10.05
C PRO A 93 -11.40 -1.65 -10.55
N LEU A 94 -10.13 -1.60 -10.09
CA LEU A 94 -9.09 -2.54 -10.50
C LEU A 94 -9.03 -3.83 -9.67
N PHE A 95 -9.75 -3.94 -8.54
CA PHE A 95 -9.79 -5.17 -7.75
C PHE A 95 -10.16 -6.45 -8.53
N PRO A 96 -11.08 -6.44 -9.51
CA PRO A 96 -11.36 -7.60 -10.36
C PRO A 96 -10.17 -8.05 -11.21
N VAL A 97 -9.18 -7.19 -11.44
CA VAL A 97 -7.94 -7.51 -12.18
C VAL A 97 -6.81 -7.88 -11.21
N ILE A 98 -6.73 -7.22 -10.05
CA ILE A 98 -5.64 -7.38 -9.08
C ILE A 98 -5.83 -8.64 -8.22
N MET A 99 -7.02 -8.86 -7.65
CA MET A 99 -7.25 -9.90 -6.64
C MET A 99 -7.08 -11.34 -7.14
N PRO A 100 -7.56 -11.71 -8.35
CA PRO A 100 -7.32 -13.04 -8.90
C PRO A 100 -5.83 -13.34 -9.07
N ARG A 101 -5.05 -12.35 -9.52
CA ARG A 101 -3.59 -12.49 -9.65
C ARG A 101 -2.90 -12.59 -8.29
N ILE A 102 -3.35 -11.84 -7.27
CA ILE A 102 -2.84 -12.03 -5.89
C ILE A 102 -3.05 -13.48 -5.43
N ALA A 103 -4.22 -14.06 -5.70
CA ALA A 103 -4.51 -15.45 -5.32
C ALA A 103 -3.54 -16.48 -5.96
N THR A 104 -2.85 -16.12 -7.04
CA THR A 104 -1.83 -16.98 -7.67
C THR A 104 -0.40 -16.80 -7.14
N ILE A 105 -0.14 -15.75 -6.36
CA ILE A 105 1.21 -15.44 -5.83
C ILE A 105 1.31 -15.53 -4.31
N VAL A 106 0.17 -15.66 -3.61
CA VAL A 106 0.18 -16.04 -2.19
C VAL A 106 0.76 -17.45 -2.03
N THR A 107 1.16 -17.80 -0.81
CA THR A 107 1.62 -19.17 -0.52
C THR A 107 0.53 -20.19 -0.81
N GLN A 108 0.94 -21.43 -1.05
CA GLN A 108 0.00 -22.52 -1.30
C GLN A 108 -0.94 -22.74 -0.10
N GLU A 109 -0.43 -22.54 1.11
CA GLU A 109 -1.18 -22.64 2.37
C GLU A 109 -2.22 -21.52 2.52
N SER A 110 -1.91 -20.31 2.02
CA SER A 110 -2.80 -19.15 2.05
C SER A 110 -3.87 -19.15 0.97
N GLU A 111 -3.64 -19.79 -0.17
CA GLU A 111 -4.46 -19.60 -1.38
C GLU A 111 -5.95 -19.83 -1.12
N ALA A 112 -6.31 -20.98 -0.55
CA ALA A 112 -7.71 -21.32 -0.29
C ALA A 112 -8.37 -20.33 0.67
N HIS A 113 -7.66 -19.94 1.74
CA HIS A 113 -8.15 -18.99 2.73
C HIS A 113 -8.32 -17.59 2.12
N PHE A 114 -7.36 -17.14 1.31
CA PHE A 114 -7.42 -15.86 0.62
C PHE A 114 -8.63 -15.81 -0.33
N ARG A 115 -8.82 -16.85 -1.15
CA ARG A 115 -9.97 -16.95 -2.06
C ARG A 115 -11.29 -16.94 -1.31
N GLU A 116 -11.39 -17.65 -0.19
CA GLU A 116 -12.60 -17.69 0.64
C GLU A 116 -12.95 -16.30 1.20
N ILE A 117 -11.97 -15.60 1.78
CA ILE A 117 -12.19 -14.25 2.33
C ILE A 117 -12.58 -13.28 1.21
N ARG A 118 -11.87 -13.28 0.09
CA ARG A 118 -12.18 -12.37 -1.02
C ARG A 118 -13.53 -12.67 -1.67
N ALA A 119 -13.95 -13.93 -1.72
CA ALA A 119 -15.29 -14.27 -2.18
C ALA A 119 -16.38 -13.69 -1.28
N LYS A 120 -16.15 -13.64 0.05
CA LYS A 120 -17.05 -12.97 1.00
C LYS A 120 -17.04 -11.45 0.82
N ASP A 121 -15.86 -10.85 0.66
CA ASP A 121 -15.69 -9.41 0.48
C ASP A 121 -16.39 -8.89 -0.79
N PHE A 122 -16.31 -9.64 -1.89
CA PHE A 122 -16.84 -9.23 -3.20
C PHE A 122 -18.20 -9.86 -3.55
N GLY A 123 -18.68 -10.81 -2.73
CA GLY A 123 -19.94 -11.52 -2.91
C GLY A 123 -19.94 -12.53 -4.06
N MET A 124 -18.78 -12.88 -4.63
CA MET A 124 -18.63 -13.86 -5.72
C MET A 124 -17.20 -14.42 -5.78
N PRO A 125 -16.98 -15.61 -6.36
CA PRO A 125 -15.63 -16.14 -6.59
C PRO A 125 -14.74 -15.20 -7.40
N LEU A 126 -13.43 -15.24 -7.18
CA LEU A 126 -12.48 -14.36 -7.86
C LEU A 126 -12.46 -14.56 -9.39
N GLU A 127 -12.65 -15.78 -9.86
CA GLU A 127 -12.75 -16.11 -11.29
C GLU A 127 -13.99 -15.47 -11.93
N GLU A 128 -15.12 -15.47 -11.20
CA GLU A 128 -16.33 -14.80 -11.65
C GLU A 128 -16.19 -13.28 -11.60
N PHE A 129 -15.54 -12.77 -10.56
CA PHE A 129 -15.24 -11.36 -10.39
C PHE A 129 -14.40 -10.82 -11.56
N GLU A 130 -13.31 -11.53 -11.90
CA GLU A 130 -12.47 -11.23 -13.05
C GLU A 130 -13.26 -11.26 -14.35
N ARG A 131 -13.98 -12.35 -14.61
CA ARG A 131 -14.72 -12.56 -15.85
C ARG A 131 -15.81 -11.50 -16.07
N THR A 132 -16.47 -11.04 -15.01
CA THR A 132 -17.63 -10.14 -15.11
C THR A 132 -17.27 -8.67 -14.98
N LYS A 133 -16.20 -8.34 -14.25
CA LYS A 133 -15.85 -6.95 -13.90
C LYS A 133 -14.39 -6.57 -14.20
N GLY A 134 -13.56 -7.51 -14.65
CA GLY A 134 -12.15 -7.27 -14.99
C GLY A 134 -11.92 -6.77 -16.42
N GLY A 135 -10.73 -7.06 -16.94
CA GLY A 135 -10.30 -6.69 -18.28
C GLY A 135 -10.13 -5.18 -18.48
N GLU A 136 -10.21 -4.72 -19.73
CA GLU A 136 -10.03 -3.30 -20.09
C GLU A 136 -11.09 -2.38 -19.49
N LYS A 137 -12.33 -2.88 -19.29
CA LYS A 137 -13.38 -2.09 -18.67
C LYS A 137 -13.00 -1.62 -17.26
N ALA A 138 -12.36 -2.48 -16.47
CA ALA A 138 -11.87 -2.12 -15.13
C ALA A 138 -10.87 -0.95 -15.17
N TRP A 139 -10.02 -0.90 -16.20
CA TRP A 139 -9.08 0.19 -16.41
C TRP A 139 -9.77 1.48 -16.80
N THR A 140 -10.73 1.42 -17.73
CA THR A 140 -11.56 2.57 -18.10
C THR A 140 -12.33 3.12 -16.90
N ASP A 141 -12.91 2.25 -16.07
CA ASP A 141 -13.62 2.65 -14.85
C ASP A 141 -12.67 3.29 -13.81
N ALA A 142 -11.38 2.99 -13.85
CA ALA A 142 -10.35 3.56 -12.97
C ALA A 142 -9.78 4.90 -13.46
N GLU A 143 -9.97 5.27 -14.74
CA GLU A 143 -9.44 6.51 -15.34
C GLU A 143 -9.78 7.79 -14.54
N PRO A 144 -11.00 7.98 -13.98
CA PRO A 144 -11.29 9.14 -13.15
C PRO A 144 -10.42 9.21 -11.89
N GLY A 145 -10.08 8.06 -11.30
CA GLY A 145 -9.19 7.98 -10.14
C GLY A 145 -7.75 8.33 -10.51
N PHE A 146 -7.26 7.82 -11.65
CA PHE A 146 -5.93 8.19 -12.17
C PHE A 146 -5.81 9.68 -12.42
N ARG A 147 -6.81 10.30 -13.06
CA ARG A 147 -6.84 11.74 -13.31
C ARG A 147 -6.85 12.53 -12.01
N PHE A 148 -7.71 12.15 -11.07
CA PHE A 148 -7.81 12.80 -9.77
C PHE A 148 -6.47 12.73 -9.02
N LEU A 149 -5.86 11.54 -8.94
CA LEU A 149 -4.54 11.38 -8.32
C LEU A 149 -3.51 12.25 -9.02
N ALA A 150 -3.44 12.20 -10.34
CA ALA A 150 -2.45 12.93 -11.09
C ALA A 150 -2.58 14.44 -10.91
N GLU A 151 -3.80 14.98 -10.73
CA GLU A 151 -4.05 16.39 -10.40
C GLU A 151 -3.56 16.81 -9.00
N LEU A 152 -3.39 15.86 -8.07
CA LEU A 152 -2.72 16.13 -6.78
C LEU A 152 -1.21 16.33 -6.95
N TYR A 153 -0.65 15.83 -8.05
CA TYR A 153 0.77 15.92 -8.40
C TYR A 153 0.98 16.91 -9.58
N GLY A 154 2.20 17.38 -9.79
CA GLY A 154 2.54 18.09 -11.03
C GLY A 154 2.33 19.61 -11.03
N LYS A 155 2.59 20.26 -9.90
CA LYS A 155 3.09 21.64 -9.95
C LYS A 155 4.59 21.53 -10.27
N GLU A 156 4.97 21.64 -11.54
CA GLU A 156 6.34 21.33 -12.01
C GLU A 156 7.43 22.18 -11.32
N ASP A 157 7.06 23.36 -10.83
CA ASP A 157 7.95 24.25 -10.07
C ASP A 157 8.03 23.90 -8.57
N ASP A 158 7.19 22.99 -8.09
CA ASP A 158 7.07 22.64 -6.66
C ASP A 158 7.79 21.32 -6.34
N GLY A 159 7.83 20.36 -7.28
CA GLY A 159 8.50 19.06 -7.13
C GLY A 159 7.57 17.85 -7.39
N PRO A 160 8.07 16.61 -7.29
CA PRO A 160 7.31 15.42 -7.69
C PRO A 160 6.32 14.90 -6.64
N PHE A 161 6.35 15.42 -5.41
CA PHE A 161 5.59 14.91 -4.27
C PHE A 161 4.30 15.70 -4.02
N LEU A 162 3.41 15.17 -3.17
CA LEU A 162 2.20 15.87 -2.72
C LEU A 162 2.49 17.23 -2.07
N MET A 163 3.65 17.34 -1.42
CA MET A 163 4.13 18.58 -0.77
C MET A 163 5.17 19.29 -1.63
N GLY A 164 5.11 19.11 -2.95
CA GLY A 164 6.08 19.66 -3.89
C GLY A 164 7.43 18.94 -3.77
N SER A 165 8.39 19.59 -3.13
CA SER A 165 9.80 19.18 -3.16
C SER A 165 10.15 18.21 -2.04
N GLN A 166 9.28 18.09 -1.04
CA GLN A 166 9.47 17.24 0.11
C GLN A 166 8.54 16.02 0.05
N PRO A 167 9.04 14.81 0.35
CA PRO A 167 8.19 13.64 0.43
C PRO A 167 7.27 13.72 1.66
N SER A 168 6.08 13.17 1.50
CA SER A 168 5.09 12.98 2.56
C SER A 168 4.73 11.50 2.71
N PHE A 169 4.05 11.18 3.80
CA PHE A 169 3.52 9.84 4.00
C PHE A 169 2.52 9.44 2.90
N GLY A 170 1.80 10.41 2.32
CA GLY A 170 0.86 10.13 1.24
C GLY A 170 1.57 9.60 -0.02
N ASP A 171 2.74 10.15 -0.34
CA ASP A 171 3.60 9.65 -1.43
C ASP A 171 4.02 8.19 -1.19
N PHE A 172 4.35 7.84 0.06
CA PHE A 172 4.74 6.47 0.40
C PHE A 172 3.56 5.50 0.35
N VAL A 173 2.34 5.94 0.62
CA VAL A 173 1.15 5.08 0.48
C VAL A 173 0.86 4.77 -0.99
N ILE A 174 0.89 5.77 -1.88
CA ILE A 174 0.65 5.53 -3.31
C ILE A 174 1.77 4.69 -3.92
N VAL A 175 3.04 4.99 -3.63
CA VAL A 175 4.18 4.21 -4.15
C VAL A 175 4.14 2.79 -3.62
N ALA A 176 3.79 2.60 -2.34
CA ALA A 176 3.58 1.26 -1.79
C ALA A 176 2.49 0.45 -2.52
N PHE A 177 1.44 1.12 -2.99
CA PHE A 177 0.39 0.47 -3.77
C PHE A 177 0.90 0.11 -5.17
N ILE A 178 1.59 1.03 -5.86
CA ILE A 178 2.20 0.77 -7.18
C ILE A 178 3.16 -0.42 -7.10
N GLU A 179 3.99 -0.47 -6.07
CA GLU A 179 4.93 -1.57 -5.82
C GLU A 179 4.23 -2.90 -5.53
N CYS A 180 3.04 -2.87 -4.95
CA CYS A 180 2.19 -4.06 -4.83
C CYS A 180 1.70 -4.51 -6.21
N VAL A 181 1.16 -3.58 -7.00
CA VAL A 181 0.66 -3.84 -8.37
C VAL A 181 1.78 -4.40 -9.26
N MET A 182 3.00 -3.85 -9.19
CA MET A 182 4.18 -4.35 -9.89
C MET A 182 4.52 -5.79 -9.52
N ARG A 183 4.42 -6.16 -8.23
CA ARG A 183 4.65 -7.54 -7.75
C ARG A 183 3.55 -8.51 -8.16
N VAL A 184 2.31 -8.02 -8.30
CA VAL A 184 1.19 -8.81 -8.81
C VAL A 184 1.33 -9.07 -10.32
N GLY A 185 1.88 -8.12 -11.06
CA GLY A 185 2.23 -8.29 -12.46
C GLY A 185 2.98 -7.09 -12.99
N GLU A 186 4.16 -7.31 -13.57
CA GLU A 186 4.99 -6.25 -14.13
C GLU A 186 4.25 -5.50 -15.25
N ASP A 187 3.47 -6.21 -16.07
CA ASP A 187 2.58 -5.65 -17.09
C ASP A 187 1.57 -4.67 -16.48
N MET A 188 0.99 -5.06 -15.34
CA MET A 188 -0.03 -4.30 -14.65
C MET A 188 0.54 -3.02 -14.03
N GLY A 189 1.68 -3.12 -13.37
CA GLY A 189 2.33 -1.96 -12.77
C GLY A 189 2.90 -1.00 -13.82
N LYS A 190 3.45 -1.50 -14.93
CA LYS A 190 3.82 -0.67 -16.09
C LYS A 190 2.61 0.06 -16.68
N LYS A 191 1.48 -0.64 -16.83
CA LYS A 191 0.23 0.00 -17.30
C LYS A 191 -0.22 1.09 -16.33
N TRP A 192 -0.21 0.82 -15.02
CA TRP A 192 -0.53 1.80 -13.99
C TRP A 192 0.34 3.07 -14.13
N LEU A 193 1.66 2.90 -14.24
CA LEU A 193 2.62 4.02 -14.38
C LEU A 193 2.46 4.78 -15.70
N SER A 194 1.96 4.12 -16.75
CA SER A 194 1.69 4.76 -18.05
C SER A 194 0.42 5.61 -18.08
N MET A 195 -0.43 5.53 -17.06
CA MET A 195 -1.71 6.25 -17.04
C MET A 195 -1.52 7.77 -16.95
N ASP A 196 -0.48 8.24 -16.25
CA ASP A 196 -0.10 9.64 -16.19
C ASP A 196 1.37 9.78 -15.76
N GLU A 197 2.12 10.63 -16.46
CA GLU A 197 3.56 10.83 -16.20
C GLU A 197 3.85 11.36 -14.78
N ARG A 198 2.93 12.12 -14.18
CA ARG A 198 3.11 12.67 -12.83
C ARG A 198 3.16 11.57 -11.79
N LEU A 199 2.36 10.53 -11.99
CA LEU A 199 2.34 9.36 -11.13
C LEU A 199 3.62 8.50 -11.31
N ALA A 200 4.17 8.47 -12.52
CA ALA A 200 5.48 7.88 -12.76
C ALA A 200 6.62 8.67 -12.08
N ARG A 201 6.54 10.01 -12.08
CA ARG A 201 7.54 10.87 -11.43
C ARG A 201 7.61 10.68 -9.92
N VAL A 202 6.47 10.57 -9.22
CA VAL A 202 6.48 10.32 -7.76
C VAL A 202 7.03 8.92 -7.43
N HIS A 203 6.73 7.93 -8.26
CA HIS A 203 7.31 6.58 -8.12
C HIS A 203 8.83 6.60 -8.31
N GLU A 204 9.30 7.24 -9.38
CA GLU A 204 10.73 7.41 -9.66
C GLU A 204 11.45 8.13 -8.51
N ALA A 205 10.88 9.23 -8.01
CA ALA A 205 11.44 10.01 -6.91
C ALA A 205 11.56 9.21 -5.60
N CYS A 206 10.75 8.15 -5.43
CA CYS A 206 10.80 7.28 -4.25
C CYS A 206 11.78 6.11 -4.36
N LYS A 207 12.44 5.89 -5.50
CA LYS A 207 13.39 4.77 -5.70
C LYS A 207 14.45 4.60 -4.60
N PRO A 208 15.10 5.67 -4.09
CA PRO A 208 16.11 5.54 -3.04
C PRO A 208 15.60 4.85 -1.75
N TRP A 209 14.28 4.86 -1.51
CA TRP A 209 13.66 4.24 -0.34
C TRP A 209 13.01 2.89 -0.65
N MET A 210 12.98 2.46 -1.91
CA MET A 210 12.48 1.14 -2.33
C MET A 210 13.57 0.07 -2.31
N GLU A 211 14.83 0.43 -2.54
CA GLU A 211 15.93 -0.51 -2.76
C GLU A 211 16.51 -1.13 -1.47
N LYS A 212 16.18 -0.57 -0.30
CA LYS A 212 16.67 -1.06 0.99
C LYS A 212 15.75 -2.15 1.52
N ASP A 213 16.15 -3.40 1.37
CA ASP A 213 15.57 -4.55 2.08
C ASP A 213 16.54 -5.06 3.15
N PHE A 214 16.13 -4.94 4.42
CA PHE A 214 16.79 -5.54 5.59
C PHE A 214 15.98 -6.73 6.14
#